data_AF-A0AA97AS79-F1
#
_entry.id   AF-A0AA97AS79-F1
#
_cell.length_a   1.000
_cell.length_b   1.000
_cell.length_c   1.000
_cell.angle_alpha   90.00
_cell.angle_beta   90.00
_cell.angle_gamma   90.00
#
_symmetry.space_group_name_H-M   'P 1'
#
loop_
_entity.id
_entity.type
_entity.pdbx_description
1 polymer ?
#
loop_
_entity_poly.entity_id
_entity_poly.type
_entity_poly.pdbx_seq_one_letter_code
_entity_poly.pdbx_strand_id
1 'polypeptide(L)'
;MFRSEQSNEADDEIDSRYRKQLNLDLSQEAYALLQTLSAESGKNMAEVLQMGLALYSVAQKANKTGLTLGIVHQEKVIQEITTS
;
A
#
# COMPACT_ATOMS: atom_id res chain seq x y z
N MET A 1 -35.33 -18.79 27.34
CA MET A 1 -34.45 -17.67 26.93
C MET A 1 -33.02 -18.10 27.11
N PHE A 2 -32.30 -18.41 26.03
CA PHE A 2 -30.83 -18.33 25.92
C PHE A 2 -30.54 -18.29 24.41
N ARG A 3 -30.35 -17.09 23.88
CA ARG A 3 -29.88 -16.87 22.51
C ARG A 3 -28.37 -16.75 22.64
N SER A 4 -27.65 -17.78 22.24
CA SER A 4 -26.20 -17.68 22.06
C SER A 4 -25.96 -16.86 20.80
N GLU A 5 -25.57 -15.61 20.98
CA GLU A 5 -25.02 -14.77 19.92
C GLU A 5 -23.68 -15.40 19.50
N GLN A 6 -23.69 -16.16 18.40
CA GLN A 6 -22.46 -16.55 17.74
C GLN A 6 -21.94 -15.34 16.97
N SER A 7 -20.79 -14.87 17.44
CA SER A 7 -19.98 -13.78 16.93
C SER A 7 -19.77 -13.89 15.42
N ASN A 8 -20.09 -12.82 14.72
CA ASN A 8 -19.85 -12.65 13.30
C ASN A 8 -18.38 -12.22 13.10
N GLU A 9 -17.45 -13.14 13.31
CA GLU A 9 -16.06 -12.97 12.86
C GLU A 9 -15.97 -13.45 11.41
N ALA A 10 -16.35 -12.56 10.50
CA ALA A 10 -15.97 -12.68 9.10
C ALA A 10 -14.48 -12.31 9.03
N ASP A 11 -13.63 -13.25 9.41
CA ASP A 11 -12.21 -13.19 9.10
C ASP A 11 -12.07 -13.13 7.58
N ASP A 12 -11.44 -12.05 7.11
CA ASP A 12 -11.01 -11.85 5.72
C ASP A 12 -9.97 -12.92 5.35
N GLU A 13 -10.42 -14.16 5.10
CA GLU A 13 -9.66 -15.13 4.33
C GLU A 13 -9.53 -14.55 2.91
N ILE A 14 -8.43 -13.84 2.65
CA ILE A 14 -8.00 -13.57 1.28
C ILE A 14 -7.76 -14.93 0.63
N ASP A 15 -8.75 -15.38 -0.14
CA ASP A 15 -8.73 -16.66 -0.83
C ASP A 15 -7.43 -16.78 -1.63
N SER A 16 -6.54 -17.65 -1.14
CA SER A 16 -5.19 -17.84 -1.65
C SER A 16 -5.17 -18.19 -3.15
N ARG A 17 -6.31 -18.61 -3.72
CA ARG A 17 -6.51 -18.91 -5.14
C ARG A 17 -6.40 -17.68 -6.07
N TYR A 18 -6.45 -16.46 -5.54
CA TYR A 18 -6.34 -15.23 -6.34
C TYR A 18 -4.97 -14.56 -6.29
N ARG A 19 -4.00 -15.10 -5.54
CA ARG A 19 -2.64 -14.57 -5.53
C ARG A 19 -1.93 -14.90 -6.83
N LYS A 20 -1.35 -13.88 -7.47
CA LYS A 20 -0.48 -14.03 -8.63
C LYS A 20 0.95 -13.75 -8.20
N GLN A 21 1.89 -14.57 -8.67
CA GLN A 21 3.32 -14.33 -8.49
C GLN A 21 3.83 -13.46 -9.62
N LEU A 22 4.64 -12.46 -9.28
CA LEU A 22 5.24 -11.54 -10.23
C LEU A 22 6.76 -11.70 -10.16
N ASN A 23 7.39 -11.93 -11.31
CA ASN A 23 8.83 -11.82 -11.46
C ASN A 23 9.14 -10.42 -11.97
N LEU A 24 9.97 -9.68 -11.25
CA LEU A 24 10.30 -8.29 -11.54
C LEU A 24 11.75 -8.19 -11.99
N ASP A 25 11.96 -7.39 -13.03
CA ASP A 25 13.28 -6.87 -13.37
C ASP A 25 13.36 -5.43 -12.85
N LEU A 26 14.35 -5.16 -12.01
CA LEU A 26 14.52 -3.88 -11.33
C LEU A 26 15.93 -3.38 -11.58
N SER A 27 16.08 -2.07 -11.81
CA SER A 27 17.40 -1.44 -11.78
C SER A 27 18.04 -1.62 -10.40
N GLN A 28 19.36 -1.53 -10.34
CA GLN A 28 20.10 -1.67 -9.08
C GLN A 28 19.64 -0.64 -8.05
N GLU A 29 19.35 0.59 -8.49
CA GLU A 29 18.88 1.69 -7.64
C GLU A 29 17.47 1.39 -7.08
N ALA A 30 16.57 0.89 -7.93
CA ALA A 30 15.21 0.55 -7.52
C ALA A 30 15.20 -0.62 -6.52
N TYR A 31 16.05 -1.63 -6.75
CA TYR A 31 16.22 -2.74 -5.82
C TYR A 31 16.79 -2.28 -4.47
N ALA A 32 17.83 -1.45 -4.48
CA ALA A 32 18.43 -0.90 -3.27
C ALA A 32 17.42 -0.07 -2.47
N LEU A 33 16.62 0.77 -3.14
CA LEU A 33 15.55 1.52 -2.49
C LEU A 33 14.53 0.58 -1.83
N LEU A 34 14.05 -0.45 -2.54
CA LEU A 34 13.10 -1.41 -2.01
C LEU A 34 13.67 -2.16 -0.79
N GLN A 35 14.97 -2.50 -0.82
CA GLN A 35 15.66 -3.11 0.30
C GLN A 35 15.73 -2.20 1.52
N THR A 36 16.08 -0.92 1.34
CA THR A 36 16.11 0.07 2.42
C THR A 36 14.71 0.26 3.03
N LEU A 37 13.68 0.44 2.20
CA LEU A 37 12.31 0.62 2.68
C LEU A 37 11.80 -0.62 3.43
N SER A 38 12.17 -1.82 2.98
CA SER A 38 11.87 -3.08 3.67
C SER A 38 12.53 -3.13 5.05
N ALA A 39 13.81 -2.76 5.14
CA ALA A 39 14.55 -2.74 6.40
C ALA A 39 13.99 -1.71 7.39
N GLU A 40 13.69 -0.49 6.94
CA GLU A 40 13.18 0.60 7.79
C GLU A 40 11.75 0.36 8.27
N SER A 41 10.91 -0.27 7.45
CA SER A 41 9.51 -0.54 7.80
C SER A 41 9.30 -1.84 8.59
N GLY A 42 10.32 -2.71 8.68
CA GLY A 42 10.21 -4.06 9.25
C GLY A 42 9.33 -5.01 8.43
N LYS A 43 8.92 -4.61 7.23
CA LYS A 43 8.10 -5.41 6.30
C LYS A 43 8.97 -6.06 5.25
N ASN A 44 8.53 -7.17 4.68
CA ASN A 44 9.24 -7.77 3.56
C ASN A 44 9.04 -6.95 2.26
N MET A 45 9.91 -7.18 1.27
CA MET A 45 9.89 -6.44 -0.01
C MET A 45 8.55 -6.54 -0.75
N ALA A 46 7.84 -7.68 -0.67
CA ALA A 46 6.56 -7.85 -1.35
C ALA A 46 5.47 -6.99 -0.69
N GLU A 47 5.45 -6.91 0.64
CA GLU A 47 4.52 -6.04 1.39
C GLU A 47 4.78 -4.56 1.09
N VAL A 48 6.06 -4.16 1.04
CA VAL A 48 6.44 -2.78 0.68
C VAL A 48 5.99 -2.46 -0.74
N LEU A 49 6.20 -3.37 -1.69
CA LEU A 49 5.78 -3.19 -3.08
C LEU A 49 4.25 -3.08 -3.19
N GLN A 50 3.50 -3.94 -2.49
CA GLN A 50 2.04 -3.88 -2.46
C GLN A 50 1.54 -2.54 -1.91
N MET A 51 2.19 -2.02 -0.88
CA MET A 51 1.86 -0.70 -0.34
C MET A 51 2.16 0.41 -1.34
N GLY A 52 3.31 0.35 -2.03
CA GLY A 52 3.65 1.28 -3.11
C GLY A 52 2.60 1.30 -4.22
N LEU A 53 2.12 0.13 -4.65
CA LEU A 53 1.05 0.01 -5.64
C LEU A 53 -0.29 0.61 -5.13
N ALA A 54 -0.63 0.39 -3.86
CA ALA A 54 -1.83 0.96 -3.26
C ALA A 54 -1.75 2.50 -3.22
N LEU A 55 -0.63 3.06 -2.78
CA LEU A 55 -0.39 4.50 -2.74
C LEU A 55 -0.45 5.12 -4.14
N TYR A 56 0.16 4.48 -5.13
CA TYR A 56 0.09 4.90 -6.52
C TYR A 56 -1.36 4.91 -7.06
N SER A 57 -2.16 3.91 -6.70
CA SER A 57 -3.59 3.86 -7.07
C SER A 57 -4.37 5.04 -6.48
N VAL A 58 -4.11 5.39 -5.22
CA VAL A 58 -4.75 6.55 -4.56
C VAL A 58 -4.32 7.84 -5.24
N ALA A 59 -3.02 8.00 -5.52
CA ALA A 59 -2.47 9.18 -6.19
C ALA A 59 -3.10 9.38 -7.57
N GLN A 60 -3.20 8.31 -8.36
CA GLN A 60 -3.84 8.33 -9.67
C GLN A 60 -5.33 8.66 -9.60
N LYS A 61 -6.06 8.17 -8.61
CA LYS A 61 -7.48 8.52 -8.40
C LYS A 61 -7.66 9.99 -8.03
N ALA A 62 -6.81 10.52 -7.15
CA ALA A 62 -6.82 11.92 -6.76
C ALA A 62 -6.57 12.82 -7.98
N ASN A 63 -5.55 12.49 -8.79
CA ASN A 63 -5.20 13.27 -9.98
C ASN A 63 -6.38 13.34 -10.97
N LYS A 64 -7.09 12.22 -11.19
CA LYS A 64 -8.29 12.18 -12.05
C LYS A 64 -9.43 13.09 -11.59
N THR A 65 -9.48 13.45 -10.31
CA THR A 65 -10.47 14.39 -9.76
C THR A 65 -9.90 15.80 -9.59
N GLY A 66 -8.72 16.09 -10.15
CA GLY A 66 -8.03 17.38 -10.02
C GLY A 66 -7.41 17.62 -8.64
N LEU A 67 -7.21 16.58 -7.84
CA LEU A 67 -6.59 16.64 -6.51
C LEU A 67 -5.17 16.08 -6.57
N THR A 68 -4.28 16.57 -5.70
CA THR A 68 -2.94 16.04 -5.50
C THR A 68 -2.83 15.41 -4.11
N LEU A 69 -1.96 14.42 -3.95
CA LEU A 69 -1.61 13.91 -2.63
C LEU A 69 -0.54 14.80 -2.01
N GLY A 70 -0.61 15.00 -0.70
CA GLY A 70 0.37 15.79 0.03
C GLY A 70 0.71 15.16 1.38
N ILE A 71 1.97 15.28 1.78
CA ILE A 71 2.40 15.00 3.15
C ILE A 71 2.08 16.24 3.97
N VAL A 72 1.27 16.07 5.03
CA VAL A 72 0.83 17.17 5.90
C VAL A 72 1.53 17.06 7.25
N HIS A 73 2.12 18.16 7.71
CA HIS A 73 2.65 18.31 9.05
C HIS A 73 2.09 19.58 9.69
N GLN A 74 1.47 19.47 10.86
CA GLN A 74 0.86 20.61 11.57
C GLN A 74 -0.04 21.47 10.65
N GLU A 75 -0.96 20.81 9.93
CA GLU A 75 -1.92 21.45 9.00
C GLU A 75 -1.31 22.13 7.78
N LYS A 76 0.00 22.00 7.55
CA LYS A 76 0.68 22.50 6.36
C LYS A 76 1.10 21.35 5.46
N VAL A 77 0.85 21.50 4.16
CA VAL A 77 1.44 20.60 3.15
C VAL A 77 2.93 20.89 3.09
N ILE A 78 3.76 19.91 3.43
CA ILE A 78 5.23 20.02 3.38
C ILE A 78 5.82 19.45 2.10
N GLN A 79 5.07 18.58 1.42
CA GLN A 79 5.48 17.98 0.15
C GLN A 79 4.26 17.53 -0.63
N GLU A 80 4.21 17.84 -1.92
CA GLU A 80 3.22 17.28 -2.84
C GLU A 80 3.79 16.03 -3.53
N ILE A 81 2.92 15.03 -3.70
CA ILE A 81 3.21 13.79 -4.42
C ILE A 81 2.51 13.91 -5.77
N THR A 82 3.28 14.19 -6.81
CA THR A 82 2.81 14.25 -8.19
C THR A 82 3.06 12.91 -8.88
N THR A 83 2.05 12.39 -9.57
CA THR A 83 2.21 11.28 -10.51
C THR A 83 2.08 11.86 -11.92
N SER A 84 3.22 12.04 -12.59
CA SER A 84 3.32 12.54 -13.97
C SER A 84 2.69 11.59 -14.98
#